data_AF-A0A1G5AV20-F1
#
_entry.id   AF-A0A1G5AV20-F1
#
_cell.length_a   1.000
_cell.length_b   1.000
_cell.length_c   1.000
_cell.angle_alpha   90.00
_cell.angle_beta   90.00
_cell.angle_gamma   90.00
#
_symmetry.space_group_name_H-M   'P 1'
#
loop_
_entity.id
_entity.type
_entity.pdbx_description
1 polymer ?
#
loop_
_entity_poly.entity_id
_entity_poly.type
_entity_poly.pdbx_seq_one_letter_code
_entity_poly.pdbx_strand_id
1 'polypeptide(L)'
;MGNRRRTNRHRRRYRRRKNTYRLFVPFAVLLVVCLGVGAYFYYNYKSRVYEKCVVELGTEVKATDFLKDPEKSAEFTDDTVFSTDKAGTYSVRIKSDHFTYKCELEVTDTVAPTLTTKDLTRTKEEAPSASDFVDDVFDLSGDVNIYYGQAVDVDSYGTKNVTIVAEDSSGNRTEADAVLNIVEEYDIEPPVIEGQLDKIVYVGDGVSFKNGIVVKDNVDTDIQVEVDSSQVDVYTPGEYTVIYTATDSMGNVDLAEGVITVIEQIYSEEEVYALADEVLNEIIDDSMSDYDKAHAIYVWVQGNIGYSESDDSGDWLKGAYDGLKNRHGDCYNFFAVSKVLLTRAGIKNADIEIIPTATRHHYWNVVDCGEGWRHFDTTPRTDKSFKGFYITDEELMAYSEQHYRSHNYDRERFPYFN
;
A
#
# COMPACT_ATOMS: atom_id res chain seq x y z
N MET A 1 110.00 84.18 -45.07
CA MET A 1 109.49 83.22 -46.09
C MET A 1 108.60 82.20 -45.39
N GLY A 2 107.32 82.01 -45.65
CA GLY A 2 106.56 82.28 -46.86
C GLY A 2 105.44 81.23 -46.94
N ASN A 3 104.34 81.48 -46.25
CA ASN A 3 103.01 81.51 -46.85
C ASN A 3 102.51 80.34 -47.75
N ARG A 4 102.69 79.05 -47.37
CA ARG A 4 102.09 77.92 -48.14
C ARG A 4 101.49 76.73 -47.35
N ARG A 5 101.32 76.80 -46.02
CA ARG A 5 100.78 75.66 -45.23
C ARG A 5 99.33 75.78 -44.73
N ARG A 6 98.63 76.89 -44.99
CA ARG A 6 97.25 77.13 -44.47
C ARG A 6 96.10 76.68 -45.37
N THR A 7 96.33 76.39 -46.66
CA THR A 7 95.22 76.18 -47.63
C THR A 7 94.82 74.73 -47.91
N ASN A 8 95.58 73.71 -47.45
CA ASN A 8 95.22 72.30 -47.67
C ASN A 8 94.56 71.57 -46.47
N ARG A 9 94.62 72.11 -45.24
CA ARG A 9 93.93 71.51 -44.07
C ARG A 9 92.44 71.86 -43.97
N HIS A 10 92.02 73.02 -44.48
CA HIS A 10 90.61 73.44 -44.44
C HIS A 10 89.71 72.65 -45.43
N ARG A 11 90.22 72.30 -46.62
CA ARG A 11 89.47 71.48 -47.59
C ARG A 11 89.23 70.03 -47.13
N ARG A 12 90.14 69.44 -46.32
CA ARG A 12 89.94 68.10 -45.73
C ARG A 12 88.98 68.09 -44.53
N ARG A 13 88.95 69.16 -43.71
CA ARG A 13 87.99 69.26 -42.57
C ARG A 13 86.57 69.60 -43.00
N TYR A 14 86.37 70.42 -44.05
CA TYR A 14 85.04 70.71 -44.59
C TYR A 14 84.40 69.50 -45.29
N ARG A 15 85.19 68.68 -46.03
CA ARG A 15 84.70 67.41 -46.63
C ARG A 15 84.34 66.35 -45.57
N ARG A 16 85.06 66.27 -44.43
CA ARG A 16 84.71 65.36 -43.32
C ARG A 16 83.44 65.79 -42.57
N ARG A 17 83.26 67.09 -42.27
CA ARG A 17 82.06 67.61 -41.60
C ARG A 17 80.80 67.51 -42.47
N LYS A 18 80.90 67.74 -43.78
CA LYS A 18 79.77 67.58 -44.71
C LYS A 18 79.34 66.12 -44.88
N ASN A 19 80.27 65.16 -44.76
CA ASN A 19 79.95 63.73 -44.76
C ASN A 19 79.33 63.27 -43.44
N THR A 20 79.74 63.80 -42.27
CA THR A 20 79.11 63.44 -40.98
C THR A 20 77.67 63.96 -40.86
N TYR A 21 77.36 65.20 -41.30
CA TYR A 21 75.96 65.68 -41.34
C TYR A 21 75.10 64.97 -42.40
N ARG A 22 75.69 64.58 -43.55
CA ARG A 22 75.01 63.74 -44.55
C ARG A 22 74.69 62.32 -44.07
N LEU A 23 75.37 61.84 -43.03
CA LEU A 23 75.10 60.55 -42.37
C LEU A 23 74.21 60.71 -41.11
N PHE A 24 74.33 61.82 -40.36
CA PHE A 24 73.56 62.07 -39.13
C PHE A 24 72.13 62.56 -39.35
N VAL A 25 71.88 63.41 -40.36
CA VAL A 25 70.52 63.89 -40.67
C VAL A 25 69.59 62.75 -41.08
N PRO A 26 69.96 61.82 -42.00
CA PRO A 26 69.10 60.69 -42.29
C PRO A 26 68.93 59.76 -41.07
N PHE A 27 69.95 59.64 -40.20
CA PHE A 27 69.83 58.85 -38.96
C PHE A 27 68.87 59.49 -37.93
N ALA A 28 68.92 60.82 -37.75
CA ALA A 28 68.00 61.54 -36.86
C ALA A 28 66.56 61.54 -37.39
N VAL A 29 66.37 61.69 -38.71
CA VAL A 29 65.06 61.54 -39.36
C VAL A 29 64.54 60.11 -39.22
N LEU A 30 65.39 59.10 -39.42
CA LEU A 30 65.05 57.70 -39.18
C LEU A 30 64.61 57.47 -37.73
N LEU A 31 65.31 58.05 -36.76
CA LEU A 31 64.99 57.90 -35.34
C LEU A 31 63.65 58.55 -34.96
N VAL A 32 63.34 59.74 -35.49
CA VAL A 32 62.03 60.39 -35.30
C VAL A 32 60.90 59.60 -35.96
N VAL A 33 61.14 59.05 -37.16
CA VAL A 33 60.17 58.16 -37.82
C VAL A 33 59.98 56.88 -37.00
N CYS A 34 61.04 56.27 -36.47
CA CYS A 34 60.94 55.11 -35.60
C CYS A 34 60.18 55.42 -34.31
N LEU A 35 60.37 56.60 -33.70
CA LEU A 35 59.61 57.03 -32.52
C LEU A 35 58.14 57.30 -32.85
N GLY A 36 57.83 57.93 -33.98
CA GLY A 36 56.46 58.16 -34.43
C GLY A 36 55.72 56.86 -34.75
N VAL A 37 56.40 55.94 -35.45
CA VAL A 37 55.89 54.58 -35.71
C VAL A 37 55.70 53.82 -34.40
N GLY A 38 56.67 53.89 -33.47
CA GLY A 38 56.56 53.30 -32.14
C GLY A 38 55.41 53.87 -31.32
N ALA A 39 55.22 55.20 -31.32
CA ALA A 39 54.11 55.86 -30.64
C ALA A 39 52.77 55.49 -31.26
N TYR A 40 52.69 55.38 -32.59
CA TYR A 40 51.49 54.92 -33.29
C TYR A 40 51.14 53.47 -32.91
N PHE A 41 52.11 52.55 -32.94
CA PHE A 41 51.91 51.16 -32.54
C PHE A 41 51.54 51.04 -31.05
N TYR A 42 52.15 51.84 -30.17
CA TYR A 42 51.83 51.86 -28.75
C TYR A 42 50.42 52.42 -28.47
N TYR A 43 50.04 53.51 -29.13
CA TYR A 43 48.69 54.06 -29.06
C TYR A 43 47.67 53.03 -29.54
N ASN A 44 47.91 52.46 -30.73
CA ASN A 44 47.06 51.44 -31.34
C ASN A 44 46.93 50.19 -30.46
N TYR A 45 48.01 49.77 -29.80
CA TYR A 45 48.00 48.70 -28.80
C TYR A 45 47.11 49.07 -27.60
N LYS A 46 47.34 50.22 -26.95
CA LYS A 46 46.60 50.62 -25.74
C LYS A 46 45.12 50.91 -26.02
N SER A 47 44.78 51.38 -27.22
CA SER A 47 43.40 51.68 -27.61
C SER A 47 42.66 50.48 -28.21
N ARG A 48 43.27 49.29 -28.30
CA ARG A 48 42.66 48.15 -29.01
C ARG A 48 41.58 47.44 -28.20
N VAL A 49 41.87 47.17 -26.93
CA VAL A 49 41.02 46.34 -26.07
C VAL A 49 40.57 47.09 -24.81
N TYR A 50 39.42 46.69 -24.26
CA TYR A 50 39.08 46.93 -22.86
C TYR A 50 39.96 46.04 -21.97
N GLU A 51 40.53 46.62 -20.92
CA GLU A 51 41.35 45.88 -19.96
C GLU A 51 40.50 44.91 -19.12
N LYS A 52 39.22 45.26 -18.90
CA LYS A 52 38.24 44.49 -18.15
C LYS A 52 36.92 44.40 -18.93
N CYS A 53 36.32 43.22 -18.99
CA CYS A 53 34.98 42.96 -19.50
C CYS A 53 34.15 42.33 -18.37
N VAL A 54 32.92 42.81 -18.15
CA VAL A 54 32.00 42.28 -17.14
C VAL A 54 30.80 41.68 -17.84
N VAL A 55 30.43 40.46 -17.50
CA VAL A 55 29.31 39.73 -18.10
C VAL A 55 28.50 39.01 -17.04
N GLU A 56 27.22 38.77 -17.35
CA GLU A 56 26.35 37.95 -16.51
C GLU A 56 26.69 36.47 -16.62
N LEU A 57 26.51 35.75 -15.51
CA LEU A 57 26.66 34.30 -15.40
C LEU A 57 25.84 33.57 -16.48
N GLY A 58 26.43 32.57 -17.12
CA GLY A 58 25.87 31.81 -18.24
C GLY A 58 25.92 32.51 -19.60
N THR A 59 26.36 33.77 -19.68
CA THR A 59 26.44 34.49 -20.96
C THR A 59 27.56 33.94 -21.84
N GLU A 60 27.32 33.76 -23.14
CA GLU A 60 28.36 33.43 -24.12
C GLU A 60 29.32 34.61 -24.30
N VAL A 61 30.63 34.38 -24.11
CA VAL A 61 31.66 35.43 -24.24
C VAL A 61 32.55 35.18 -25.46
N LYS A 62 32.72 36.20 -26.28
CA LYS A 62 33.56 36.20 -27.48
C LYS A 62 34.75 37.13 -27.29
N ALA A 63 35.88 36.79 -27.93
CA ALA A 63 37.08 37.62 -27.89
C ALA A 63 36.86 39.03 -28.44
N THR A 64 35.87 39.19 -29.33
CA THR A 64 35.43 40.50 -29.86
C THR A 64 34.78 41.39 -28.83
N ASP A 65 34.24 40.85 -27.73
CA ASP A 65 33.56 41.63 -26.68
C ASP A 65 34.55 42.52 -25.91
N PHE A 66 35.84 42.21 -26.02
CA PHE A 66 36.93 42.99 -25.45
C PHE A 66 37.43 44.09 -26.39
N LEU A 67 36.98 44.16 -27.64
CA LEU A 67 37.45 45.16 -28.59
C LEU A 67 36.74 46.50 -28.37
N LYS A 68 37.52 47.59 -28.43
CA LYS A 68 36.96 48.96 -28.46
C LYS A 68 36.45 49.35 -29.85
N ASP A 69 36.94 48.67 -30.88
CA ASP A 69 36.58 48.85 -32.28
C ASP A 69 36.00 47.54 -32.83
N PRO A 70 34.68 47.47 -33.09
CA PRO A 70 34.00 46.24 -33.49
C PRO A 70 34.33 45.78 -34.91
N GLU A 71 34.96 46.63 -35.74
CA GLU A 71 35.36 46.24 -37.11
C GLU A 71 36.63 45.35 -37.12
N LYS A 72 37.30 45.20 -35.97
CA LYS A 72 38.51 44.38 -35.83
C LYS A 72 38.17 42.95 -35.47
N SER A 73 39.06 42.03 -35.85
CA SER A 73 38.97 40.64 -35.41
C SER A 73 39.75 40.40 -34.13
N ALA A 74 39.26 39.46 -33.32
CA ALA A 74 39.91 38.98 -32.12
C ALA A 74 39.63 37.49 -31.94
N GLU A 75 40.62 36.77 -31.45
CA GLU A 75 40.53 35.36 -31.06
C GLU A 75 41.13 35.18 -29.66
N PHE A 76 40.55 34.31 -28.84
CA PHE A 76 41.20 33.86 -27.62
C PHE A 76 42.43 33.01 -27.97
N THR A 77 43.49 33.11 -27.19
CA THR A 77 44.65 32.22 -27.38
C THR A 77 44.36 30.83 -26.81
N ASP A 78 45.01 29.79 -27.34
CA ASP A 78 44.78 28.38 -26.97
C ASP A 78 44.95 28.07 -25.47
N ASP A 79 45.70 28.88 -24.74
CA ASP A 79 45.94 28.73 -23.30
C ASP A 79 44.92 29.47 -22.42
N THR A 80 44.00 30.22 -23.01
CA THR A 80 42.94 30.91 -22.29
C THR A 80 41.91 29.89 -21.79
N VAL A 81 41.71 29.83 -20.47
CA VAL A 81 40.73 28.98 -19.82
C VAL A 81 39.85 29.85 -18.92
N PHE A 82 38.55 29.84 -19.18
CA PHE A 82 37.54 30.50 -18.36
C PHE A 82 36.23 29.70 -18.43
N SER A 83 35.29 29.98 -17.53
CA SER A 83 33.93 29.47 -17.56
C SER A 83 32.99 30.64 -17.24
N THR A 84 31.87 30.70 -17.94
CA THR A 84 30.81 31.67 -17.63
C THR A 84 29.74 31.05 -16.74
N ASP A 85 29.81 29.75 -16.46
CA ASP A 85 28.91 29.05 -15.54
C ASP A 85 29.29 29.23 -14.06
N LYS A 86 30.41 29.93 -13.79
CA LYS A 86 30.89 30.21 -12.44
C LYS A 86 31.29 31.67 -12.31
N ALA A 87 30.64 32.37 -11.38
CA ALA A 87 31.01 33.72 -11.01
C ALA A 87 32.49 33.78 -10.59
N GLY A 88 33.16 34.86 -10.98
CA GLY A 88 34.57 35.05 -10.65
C GLY A 88 35.33 35.84 -11.71
N THR A 89 36.62 36.02 -11.43
CA THR A 89 37.53 36.80 -12.26
C THR A 89 38.51 35.89 -12.98
N TYR A 90 38.54 35.95 -14.31
CA TYR A 90 39.39 35.15 -15.17
C TYR A 90 40.38 36.03 -15.93
N SER A 91 41.63 35.57 -16.03
CA SER A 91 42.64 36.21 -16.87
C SER A 91 42.58 35.60 -18.27
N VAL A 92 42.11 36.36 -19.25
CA VAL A 92 42.01 35.91 -20.65
C VAL A 92 43.11 36.54 -21.50
N ARG A 93 43.58 35.81 -22.51
CA ARG A 93 44.54 36.33 -23.50
C ARG A 93 43.89 36.38 -24.87
N ILE A 94 43.93 37.55 -25.47
CA ILE A 94 43.24 37.84 -26.73
C ILE A 94 44.25 38.30 -27.75
N LYS A 95 44.20 37.71 -28.93
CA LYS A 95 45.02 38.09 -30.07
C LYS A 95 44.18 38.89 -31.06
N SER A 96 44.64 40.08 -31.39
CA SER A 96 44.05 40.94 -32.43
C SER A 96 45.16 41.53 -33.28
N ASP A 97 45.08 41.32 -34.59
CA ASP A 97 46.16 41.57 -35.55
C ASP A 97 47.49 40.89 -35.13
N HIS A 98 48.51 41.70 -34.82
CA HIS A 98 49.87 41.27 -34.49
C HIS A 98 50.14 41.25 -32.98
N PHE A 99 49.14 41.61 -32.16
CA PHE A 99 49.33 41.82 -30.72
C PHE A 99 48.49 40.85 -29.91
N THR A 100 49.07 40.42 -28.79
CA THR A 100 48.35 39.69 -27.74
C THR A 100 48.17 40.60 -26.54
N TYR A 101 46.96 40.62 -26.02
CA TYR A 101 46.54 41.41 -24.88
C TYR A 101 46.19 40.47 -23.74
N LYS A 102 46.54 40.87 -22.52
CA LYS A 102 46.05 40.23 -21.30
C LYS A 102 44.89 41.08 -20.79
N CYS A 103 43.71 40.49 -20.70
CA CYS A 103 42.50 41.15 -20.22
C CYS A 103 41.92 40.39 -19.03
N GLU A 104 41.01 41.04 -18.32
CA GLU A 104 40.25 40.48 -17.22
C GLU A 104 38.79 40.28 -17.66
N LEU A 105 38.27 39.08 -17.47
CA LEU A 105 36.85 38.77 -17.56
C LEU A 105 36.30 38.65 -16.15
N GLU A 106 35.32 39.46 -15.79
CA GLU A 106 34.57 39.34 -14.56
C GLU A 106 33.18 38.79 -14.88
N VAL A 107 32.90 37.59 -14.40
CA VAL A 107 31.57 36.98 -14.47
C VAL A 107 30.87 37.29 -13.17
N THR A 108 29.81 38.10 -13.23
CA THR A 108 28.96 38.45 -12.09
C THR A 108 27.61 37.78 -12.23
N ASP A 109 26.95 37.56 -11.10
CA ASP A 109 25.60 37.06 -11.07
C ASP A 109 24.69 38.11 -10.43
N THR A 110 23.76 38.63 -11.24
CA THR A 110 22.80 39.67 -10.84
C THR A 110 21.34 39.19 -10.94
N VAL A 111 21.14 37.91 -11.27
CA VAL A 111 19.81 37.35 -11.50
C VAL A 111 19.36 36.65 -10.22
N ALA A 112 18.20 37.03 -9.71
CA ALA A 112 17.62 36.36 -8.55
C ALA A 112 17.14 34.95 -8.87
N PRO A 113 17.15 34.03 -7.88
CA PRO A 113 16.55 32.70 -8.02
C PRO A 113 15.08 32.76 -8.44
N THR A 114 14.59 31.75 -9.15
CA THR A 114 13.16 31.50 -9.28
C THR A 114 12.66 30.70 -8.08
N LEU A 115 11.46 31.00 -7.58
CA LEU A 115 10.87 30.35 -6.42
C LEU A 115 9.36 30.15 -6.61
N THR A 116 8.88 28.93 -6.38
CA THR A 116 7.47 28.62 -6.20
C THR A 116 7.24 27.94 -4.85
N THR A 117 6.08 28.21 -4.26
CA THR A 117 5.72 27.75 -2.92
C THR A 117 4.44 26.92 -2.93
N LYS A 118 4.30 26.10 -1.89
CA LYS A 118 3.09 25.33 -1.57
C LYS A 118 2.63 25.64 -0.15
N ASP A 119 1.33 25.51 0.06
CA ASP A 119 0.72 25.65 1.38
C ASP A 119 0.93 24.39 2.22
N LEU A 120 1.02 24.56 3.53
CA LEU A 120 1.22 23.46 4.49
C LEU A 120 0.15 23.47 5.59
N THR A 121 -0.14 22.29 6.11
CA THR A 121 -0.90 22.10 7.35
C THR A 121 -0.04 21.29 8.33
N ARG A 122 0.09 21.73 9.57
CA ARG A 122 0.95 21.10 10.60
C ARG A 122 0.33 21.20 11.99
N THR A 123 0.77 20.35 12.90
CA THR A 123 0.53 20.50 14.34
C THR A 123 1.55 21.46 14.97
N LYS A 124 1.39 21.77 16.26
CA LYS A 124 2.32 22.67 16.98
C LYS A 124 3.67 22.03 17.26
N GLU A 125 3.69 20.72 17.35
CA GLU A 125 4.86 19.90 17.66
C GLU A 125 5.84 19.85 16.47
N GLU A 126 5.35 20.12 15.25
CA GLU A 126 6.10 20.08 14.00
C GLU A 126 6.21 21.47 13.36
N ALA A 127 7.01 22.35 13.97
CA ALA A 127 7.29 23.65 13.38
C ALA A 127 8.04 23.49 12.03
N PRO A 128 7.45 23.90 10.89
CA PRO A 128 8.10 23.71 9.59
C PRO A 128 9.25 24.69 9.40
N SER A 129 10.24 24.28 8.63
CA SER A 129 11.28 25.15 8.07
C SER A 129 10.76 25.89 6.84
N ALA A 130 11.38 27.02 6.49
CA ALA A 130 11.02 27.77 5.28
C ALA A 130 11.17 26.93 4.00
N SER A 131 12.12 25.99 3.98
CA SER A 131 12.32 25.05 2.86
C SER A 131 11.16 24.08 2.66
N ASP A 132 10.37 23.77 3.70
CA ASP A 132 9.24 22.83 3.57
C ASP A 132 8.10 23.40 2.68
N PHE A 133 8.04 24.73 2.57
CA PHE A 133 7.10 25.45 1.71
C PHE A 133 7.55 25.54 0.26
N VAL A 134 8.77 25.14 -0.08
CA VAL A 134 9.28 25.23 -1.46
C VAL A 134 8.70 24.10 -2.29
N ASP A 135 8.11 24.46 -3.43
CA ASP A 135 7.66 23.52 -4.46
C ASP A 135 8.76 23.35 -5.52
N ASP A 136 9.28 24.46 -6.05
CA ASP A 136 10.43 24.50 -6.95
C ASP A 136 11.32 25.73 -6.65
N VAL A 137 12.63 25.55 -6.79
CA VAL A 137 13.61 26.63 -6.70
C VAL A 137 14.74 26.37 -7.67
N PHE A 138 15.14 27.40 -8.41
CA PHE A 138 16.24 27.30 -9.36
C PHE A 138 17.04 28.59 -9.39
N ASP A 139 18.35 28.45 -9.42
CA ASP A 139 19.26 29.53 -9.73
C ASP A 139 20.44 29.02 -10.55
N LEU A 140 20.98 29.87 -11.43
CA LEU A 140 22.07 29.48 -12.32
C LEU A 140 23.42 29.41 -11.59
N SER A 141 23.60 30.16 -10.49
CA SER A 141 24.80 30.12 -9.65
C SER A 141 24.89 28.87 -8.78
N GLY A 142 23.78 28.14 -8.61
CA GLY A 142 23.71 26.85 -7.92
C GLY A 142 22.90 26.92 -6.63
N ASP A 143 23.58 26.73 -5.49
CA ASP A 143 22.93 26.59 -4.18
C ASP A 143 22.17 27.88 -3.78
N VAL A 144 20.93 27.70 -3.35
CA VAL A 144 20.03 28.78 -2.89
C VAL A 144 19.75 28.64 -1.40
N ASN A 145 19.95 29.71 -0.65
CA ASN A 145 19.61 29.77 0.76
C ASN A 145 18.13 30.13 0.94
N ILE A 146 17.38 29.29 1.67
CA ILE A 146 15.95 29.46 1.91
C ILE A 146 15.69 29.81 3.37
N TYR A 147 14.95 30.89 3.62
CA TYR A 147 14.60 31.32 4.97
C TYR A 147 13.27 32.09 5.01
N TYR A 148 12.71 32.28 6.20
CA TYR A 148 11.49 33.08 6.37
C TYR A 148 11.79 34.58 6.31
N GLY A 149 10.98 35.34 5.56
CA GLY A 149 11.08 36.79 5.52
C GLY A 149 10.76 37.47 6.85
N GLN A 150 10.01 36.79 7.73
CA GLN A 150 9.67 37.23 9.07
C GLN A 150 9.50 36.05 10.03
N ALA A 151 9.56 36.32 11.34
CA ALA A 151 9.29 35.30 12.34
C ALA A 151 7.86 34.75 12.19
N VAL A 152 7.71 33.43 12.20
CA VAL A 152 6.42 32.73 12.11
C VAL A 152 6.00 32.30 13.52
N ASP A 153 4.80 32.70 13.92
CA ASP A 153 4.17 32.23 15.16
C ASP A 153 3.56 30.85 14.93
N VAL A 154 4.19 29.83 15.51
CA VAL A 154 3.75 28.44 15.45
C VAL A 154 2.99 27.98 16.71
N ASP A 155 2.91 28.83 17.73
CA ASP A 155 2.35 28.48 19.04
C ASP A 155 0.82 28.68 19.12
N SER A 156 0.21 29.30 18.10
CA SER A 156 -1.22 29.54 18.04
C SER A 156 -1.87 28.92 16.79
N TYR A 157 -2.99 28.23 17.02
CA TYR A 157 -3.77 27.58 15.96
C TYR A 157 -4.34 28.59 14.95
N GLY A 158 -4.64 28.08 13.75
CA GLY A 158 -5.25 28.81 12.65
C GLY A 158 -4.31 29.08 11.48
N THR A 159 -4.83 29.82 10.51
CA THR A 159 -4.15 30.17 9.26
C THR A 159 -3.15 31.30 9.45
N LYS A 160 -1.92 31.12 8.97
CA LYS A 160 -0.82 32.09 8.99
C LYS A 160 -0.31 32.30 7.56
N ASN A 161 -0.17 33.54 7.15
CA ASN A 161 0.55 33.86 5.91
C ASN A 161 2.04 33.96 6.22
N VAL A 162 2.84 33.22 5.48
CA VAL A 162 4.31 33.22 5.60
C VAL A 162 4.92 33.69 4.28
N THR A 163 6.04 34.38 4.37
CA THR A 163 6.82 34.80 3.19
C THR A 163 8.13 34.02 3.20
N ILE A 164 8.40 33.32 2.11
CA ILE A 164 9.61 32.52 1.91
C ILE A 164 10.57 33.32 1.03
N VAL A 165 11.82 33.40 1.44
CA VAL A 165 12.88 34.11 0.71
C VAL A 165 13.90 33.11 0.20
N ALA A 166 14.19 33.20 -1.10
CA ALA A 166 15.27 32.51 -1.77
C ALA A 166 16.39 33.52 -2.09
N GLU A 167 17.60 33.26 -1.58
CA GLU A 167 18.78 34.10 -1.78
C GLU A 167 19.94 33.28 -2.37
N ASP A 168 20.50 33.74 -3.48
CA ASP A 168 21.68 33.11 -4.08
C ASP A 168 22.99 33.51 -3.36
N SER A 169 24.11 32.97 -3.84
CA SER A 169 25.44 33.27 -3.29
C SER A 169 25.93 34.71 -3.53
N SER A 170 25.32 35.44 -4.47
CA SER A 170 25.63 36.81 -4.85
C SER A 170 24.75 37.84 -4.11
N GLY A 171 23.74 37.37 -3.38
CA GLY A 171 22.80 38.17 -2.60
C GLY A 171 21.56 38.63 -3.37
N ASN A 172 21.29 38.08 -4.56
CA ASN A 172 20.04 38.37 -5.27
C ASN A 172 18.90 37.53 -4.65
N ARG A 173 17.69 38.11 -4.61
CA ARG A 173 16.58 37.57 -3.81
C ARG A 173 15.25 37.54 -4.54
N THR A 174 14.48 36.48 -4.27
CA THR A 174 13.07 36.36 -4.64
C THR A 174 12.24 35.99 -3.41
N GLU A 175 11.07 36.60 -3.29
CA GLU A 175 10.12 36.35 -2.20
C GLU A 175 8.82 35.76 -2.78
N ALA A 176 8.27 34.76 -2.09
CA ALA A 176 6.98 34.15 -2.43
C ALA A 176 6.16 33.92 -1.15
N ASP A 177 4.86 34.18 -1.21
CA ASP A 177 3.95 33.94 -0.10
C ASP A 177 3.45 32.49 -0.09
N ALA A 178 3.13 31.97 1.08
CA ALA A 178 2.48 30.68 1.28
C ALA A 178 1.59 30.72 2.53
N VAL A 179 0.74 29.72 2.68
CA VAL A 179 -0.16 29.58 3.82
C VAL A 179 0.28 28.42 4.71
N LEU A 180 0.43 28.67 6.01
CA LEU A 180 0.58 27.66 7.05
C LEU A 180 -0.71 27.58 7.87
N ASN A 181 -1.38 26.43 7.85
CA ASN A 181 -2.51 26.13 8.72
C ASN A 181 -2.04 25.31 9.91
N ILE A 182 -2.17 25.86 11.12
CA ILE A 182 -1.80 25.16 12.36
C ILE A 182 -3.07 24.61 12.99
N VAL A 183 -3.13 23.28 13.11
CA VAL A 183 -4.28 22.53 13.61
C VAL A 183 -3.92 21.76 14.86
N GLU A 184 -4.93 21.32 15.61
CA GLU A 184 -4.75 20.52 16.83
C GLU A 184 -4.23 19.12 16.50
N GLU A 185 -4.81 18.50 15.48
CA GLU A 185 -4.41 17.19 14.97
C GLU A 185 -4.29 17.27 13.45
N TYR A 186 -3.30 16.59 12.90
CA TYR A 186 -3.08 16.49 11.46
C TYR A 186 -2.60 15.07 11.17
N ASP A 187 -3.40 14.36 10.37
CA ASP A 187 -3.05 13.02 9.94
C ASP A 187 -3.30 12.86 8.43
N ILE A 188 -2.36 12.19 7.78
CA ILE A 188 -2.37 11.83 6.37
C ILE A 188 -2.03 10.35 6.15
N GLU A 189 -1.64 9.64 7.21
CA GLU A 189 -1.37 8.22 7.15
C GLU A 189 -2.71 7.51 7.34
N PRO A 190 -3.07 6.56 6.45
CA PRO A 190 -4.27 5.78 6.66
C PRO A 190 -4.09 4.80 7.83
N PRO A 191 -5.21 4.36 8.43
CA PRO A 191 -5.16 3.28 9.41
C PRO A 191 -4.62 2.00 8.77
N VAL A 192 -4.31 1.00 9.59
CA VAL A 192 -3.86 -0.31 9.13
C VAL A 192 -4.75 -1.39 9.71
N ILE A 193 -5.42 -2.14 8.84
CA ILE A 193 -6.23 -3.31 9.21
C ILE A 193 -5.34 -4.57 9.18
N GLU A 194 -5.27 -5.27 10.30
CA GLU A 194 -4.49 -6.51 10.45
C GLU A 194 -5.22 -7.56 11.33
N GLY A 195 -4.58 -8.70 11.57
CA GLY A 195 -5.11 -9.78 12.39
C GLY A 195 -5.70 -10.92 11.57
N GLN A 196 -6.76 -11.55 12.09
CA GLN A 196 -7.36 -12.74 11.48
C GLN A 196 -8.45 -12.39 10.46
N LEU A 197 -8.01 -12.00 9.26
CA LEU A 197 -8.89 -11.68 8.13
C LEU A 197 -9.58 -12.93 7.56
N ASP A 198 -8.83 -14.03 7.46
CA ASP A 198 -9.32 -15.30 6.92
C ASP A 198 -9.97 -16.16 8.00
N LYS A 199 -11.06 -16.85 7.65
CA LYS A 199 -11.81 -17.71 8.57
C LYS A 199 -12.29 -18.97 7.88
N ILE A 200 -12.39 -20.05 8.65
CA ILE A 200 -12.98 -21.32 8.22
C ILE A 200 -14.22 -21.58 9.06
N VAL A 201 -15.33 -21.91 8.41
CA VAL A 201 -16.62 -22.21 9.04
C VAL A 201 -17.27 -23.41 8.38
N TYR A 202 -18.15 -24.12 9.10
CA TYR A 202 -18.93 -25.19 8.50
C TYR A 202 -20.18 -24.64 7.81
N VAL A 203 -20.73 -25.42 6.88
CA VAL A 203 -21.99 -25.11 6.22
C VAL A 203 -23.09 -24.85 7.27
N GLY A 204 -23.73 -23.69 7.18
CA GLY A 204 -24.81 -23.24 8.07
C GLY A 204 -24.35 -22.51 9.33
N ASP A 205 -23.05 -22.48 9.64
CA ASP A 205 -22.54 -21.77 10.81
C ASP A 205 -22.65 -20.24 10.65
N GLY A 206 -22.89 -19.56 11.78
CA GLY A 206 -22.79 -18.10 11.84
C GLY A 206 -21.33 -17.63 11.85
N VAL A 207 -21.02 -16.58 11.09
CA VAL A 207 -19.66 -16.02 10.98
C VAL A 207 -19.56 -14.68 11.71
N SER A 208 -18.59 -14.55 12.61
CA SER A 208 -18.25 -13.26 13.26
C SER A 208 -17.07 -12.60 12.53
N PHE A 209 -17.35 -11.86 11.45
CA PHE A 209 -16.32 -11.30 10.56
C PHE A 209 -15.29 -10.42 11.29
N LYS A 210 -15.72 -9.61 12.26
CA LYS A 210 -14.84 -8.69 13.00
C LYS A 210 -13.97 -9.37 14.07
N ASN A 211 -14.25 -10.63 14.42
CA ASN A 211 -13.52 -11.30 15.50
C ASN A 211 -12.06 -11.51 15.10
N GLY A 212 -11.12 -11.09 15.95
CA GLY A 212 -9.68 -11.20 15.67
C GLY A 212 -9.13 -10.17 14.68
N ILE A 213 -9.94 -9.22 14.20
CA ILE A 213 -9.47 -8.06 13.44
C ILE A 213 -8.93 -7.00 14.41
N VAL A 214 -7.83 -6.37 14.02
CA VAL A 214 -7.18 -5.29 14.75
C VAL A 214 -6.99 -4.13 13.78
N VAL A 215 -7.30 -2.90 14.21
CA VAL A 215 -6.98 -1.68 13.48
C VAL A 215 -6.03 -0.86 14.31
N LYS A 216 -5.00 -0.30 13.66
CA LYS A 216 -4.03 0.60 14.27
C LYS A 216 -3.89 1.84 13.43
N ASP A 217 -3.55 2.93 14.08
CA ASP A 217 -3.30 4.21 13.45
C ASP A 217 -2.31 5.01 14.32
N ASN A 218 -1.65 6.02 13.74
CA ASN A 218 -0.67 6.86 14.44
C ASN A 218 -1.31 7.93 15.32
N VAL A 219 -2.53 8.39 15.00
CA VAL A 219 -3.24 9.41 15.78
C VAL A 219 -4.49 8.83 16.44
N ASP A 220 -5.32 8.09 15.69
CA ASP A 220 -6.62 7.63 16.14
C ASP A 220 -6.58 6.28 16.89
N THR A 221 -7.24 6.16 18.03
CA THR A 221 -7.24 4.91 18.83
C THR A 221 -8.51 4.07 18.72
N ASP A 222 -9.64 4.67 18.35
CA ASP A 222 -10.98 4.04 18.42
C ASP A 222 -11.66 3.88 17.04
N ILE A 223 -10.86 3.52 16.02
CA ILE A 223 -11.34 3.34 14.64
C ILE A 223 -12.25 2.11 14.53
N GLN A 224 -13.41 2.31 13.91
CA GLN A 224 -14.37 1.23 13.64
C GLN A 224 -14.10 0.57 12.28
N VAL A 225 -14.21 -0.75 12.24
CA VAL A 225 -14.15 -1.51 10.97
C VAL A 225 -15.55 -1.67 10.39
N GLU A 226 -15.72 -1.31 9.14
CA GLU A 226 -16.88 -1.68 8.32
C GLU A 226 -16.57 -2.98 7.55
N VAL A 227 -17.60 -3.81 7.33
CA VAL A 227 -17.44 -5.13 6.70
C VAL A 227 -18.47 -5.27 5.59
N ASP A 228 -18.00 -5.50 4.37
CA ASP A 228 -18.82 -5.98 3.26
C ASP A 228 -18.67 -7.49 3.12
N SER A 229 -19.69 -8.21 3.59
CA SER A 229 -19.82 -9.66 3.47
C SER A 229 -20.92 -10.08 2.50
N SER A 230 -21.33 -9.18 1.58
CA SER A 230 -22.47 -9.41 0.68
C SER A 230 -22.30 -10.61 -0.24
N GLN A 231 -21.06 -11.04 -0.48
CA GLN A 231 -20.73 -12.18 -1.33
C GLN A 231 -20.64 -13.50 -0.55
N VAL A 232 -20.69 -13.50 0.78
CA VAL A 232 -20.52 -14.71 1.59
C VAL A 232 -21.81 -15.53 1.61
N ASP A 233 -21.73 -16.76 1.11
CA ASP A 233 -22.78 -17.77 1.24
C ASP A 233 -22.32 -18.89 2.19
N VAL A 234 -22.87 -18.90 3.41
CA VAL A 234 -22.51 -19.91 4.42
C VAL A 234 -23.18 -21.26 4.19
N TYR A 235 -24.07 -21.40 3.21
CA TYR A 235 -24.80 -22.65 2.96
C TYR A 235 -24.20 -23.48 1.83
N THR A 236 -23.25 -22.91 1.09
CA THR A 236 -22.58 -23.58 -0.02
C THR A 236 -21.08 -23.67 0.27
N PRO A 237 -20.46 -24.86 0.18
CA PRO A 237 -19.02 -24.99 0.32
C PRO A 237 -18.27 -24.16 -0.73
N GLY A 238 -17.27 -23.41 -0.30
CA GLY A 238 -16.55 -22.50 -1.17
C GLY A 238 -15.67 -21.50 -0.42
N GLU A 239 -14.97 -20.66 -1.17
CA GLU A 239 -14.21 -19.52 -0.65
C GLU A 239 -14.90 -18.23 -1.06
N TYR A 240 -15.15 -17.36 -0.09
CA TYR A 240 -15.89 -16.12 -0.28
C TYR A 240 -15.08 -14.94 0.23
N THR A 241 -14.90 -13.93 -0.62
CA THR A 241 -14.19 -12.70 -0.26
C THR A 241 -15.06 -11.82 0.64
N VAL A 242 -14.44 -11.26 1.67
CA VAL A 242 -14.96 -10.21 2.54
C VAL A 242 -14.03 -9.02 2.47
N ILE A 243 -14.60 -7.82 2.38
CA ILE A 243 -13.83 -6.57 2.36
C ILE A 243 -14.02 -5.87 3.70
N TYR A 244 -12.91 -5.48 4.32
CA TYR A 244 -12.85 -4.71 5.55
C TYR A 244 -12.38 -3.30 5.22
N THR A 245 -13.08 -2.31 5.75
CA THR A 245 -12.76 -0.89 5.56
C THR A 245 -12.59 -0.22 6.90
N ALA A 246 -11.53 0.57 7.05
CA ALA A 246 -11.29 1.42 8.21
C ALA A 246 -11.02 2.84 7.72
N THR A 247 -11.68 3.81 8.35
CA THR A 247 -11.54 5.23 8.05
C THR A 247 -11.24 5.97 9.34
N ASP A 248 -10.16 6.73 9.36
CA ASP A 248 -9.78 7.55 10.51
C ASP A 248 -10.67 8.81 10.63
N SER A 249 -10.39 9.66 11.63
CA SER A 249 -11.15 10.90 11.85
C SER A 249 -10.88 11.99 10.80
N MET A 250 -9.77 11.89 10.09
CA MET A 250 -9.29 12.81 9.04
C MET A 250 -9.76 12.39 7.63
N GLY A 251 -10.35 11.21 7.49
CA GLY A 251 -10.86 10.65 6.24
C GLY A 251 -9.85 9.83 5.44
N ASN A 252 -8.70 9.47 6.01
CA ASN A 252 -7.78 8.50 5.40
C ASN A 252 -8.37 7.10 5.55
N VAL A 253 -8.17 6.25 4.52
CA VAL A 253 -8.87 4.97 4.40
C VAL A 253 -7.91 3.82 4.11
N ASP A 254 -8.11 2.70 4.78
CA ASP A 254 -7.50 1.41 4.46
C ASP A 254 -8.54 0.35 4.10
N LEU A 255 -8.13 -0.54 3.19
CA LEU A 255 -8.95 -1.61 2.64
C LEU A 255 -8.17 -2.93 2.69
N ALA A 256 -8.72 -3.89 3.43
CA ALA A 256 -8.17 -5.23 3.53
C ALA A 256 -9.17 -6.29 3.04
N GLU A 257 -8.67 -7.30 2.34
CA GLU A 257 -9.46 -8.45 1.91
C GLU A 257 -9.20 -9.64 2.84
N GLY A 258 -10.25 -10.40 3.16
CA GLY A 258 -10.15 -11.70 3.82
C GLY A 258 -11.00 -12.75 3.10
N VAL A 259 -10.69 -14.02 3.33
CA VAL A 259 -11.37 -15.17 2.73
C VAL A 259 -12.11 -15.96 3.81
N ILE A 260 -13.38 -16.22 3.56
CA ILE A 260 -14.21 -17.12 4.36
C ILE A 260 -14.32 -18.44 3.62
N THR A 261 -13.68 -19.46 4.15
CA THR A 261 -13.76 -20.83 3.63
C THR A 261 -14.90 -21.56 4.32
N VAL A 262 -15.95 -21.85 3.56
CA VAL A 262 -17.08 -22.66 3.99
C VAL A 262 -16.81 -24.11 3.59
N ILE A 263 -16.79 -25.01 4.56
CA ILE A 263 -16.52 -26.44 4.34
C ILE A 263 -17.70 -27.30 4.79
N GLU A 264 -17.91 -28.42 4.11
CA GLU A 264 -18.89 -29.41 4.58
C GLU A 264 -18.45 -29.99 5.92
N GLN A 265 -19.41 -30.15 6.82
CA GLN A 265 -19.19 -30.93 8.02
C GLN A 265 -19.25 -32.42 7.68
N ILE A 266 -18.15 -33.12 7.89
CA ILE A 266 -18.08 -34.58 7.72
C ILE A 266 -18.30 -35.20 9.09
N TYR A 267 -19.37 -35.96 9.26
CA TYR A 267 -19.65 -36.70 10.48
C TYR A 267 -18.96 -38.06 10.43
N SER A 268 -18.10 -38.33 11.41
CA SER A 268 -17.43 -39.63 11.53
C SER A 268 -18.22 -40.59 12.42
N GLU A 269 -18.16 -41.90 12.14
CA GLU A 269 -18.73 -42.91 13.04
C GLU A 269 -18.15 -42.78 14.46
N GLU A 270 -16.85 -42.49 14.59
CA GLU A 270 -16.16 -42.34 15.88
C GLU A 270 -16.79 -41.25 16.75
N GLU A 271 -17.05 -40.07 16.19
CA GLU A 271 -17.64 -38.95 16.90
C GLU A 271 -19.09 -39.24 17.33
N VAL A 272 -19.89 -39.77 16.41
CA VAL A 272 -21.29 -40.11 16.68
C VAL A 272 -21.38 -41.23 17.72
N TYR A 273 -20.47 -42.21 17.67
CA TYR A 273 -20.40 -43.28 18.65
C TYR A 273 -19.98 -42.79 20.03
N ALA A 274 -19.07 -41.84 20.13
CA ALA A 274 -18.70 -41.24 21.40
C ALA A 274 -19.90 -40.55 22.07
N LEU A 275 -20.68 -39.75 21.31
CA LEU A 275 -21.91 -39.13 21.82
C LEU A 275 -22.96 -40.17 22.26
N ALA A 276 -23.10 -41.26 21.49
CA ALA A 276 -24.01 -42.35 21.85
C ALA A 276 -23.56 -43.08 23.12
N ASP A 277 -22.26 -43.34 23.27
CA ASP A 277 -21.69 -43.99 24.45
C ASP A 277 -21.87 -43.15 25.72
N GLU A 278 -21.71 -41.82 25.63
CA GLU A 278 -22.00 -40.89 26.74
C GLU A 278 -23.44 -41.08 27.25
N VAL A 279 -24.40 -41.14 26.33
CA VAL A 279 -25.81 -41.37 26.67
C VAL A 279 -26.00 -42.75 27.28
N LEU A 280 -25.48 -43.81 26.64
CA LEU A 280 -25.67 -45.19 27.09
C LEU A 280 -25.13 -45.41 28.50
N ASN A 281 -23.98 -44.83 28.85
CA ASN A 281 -23.40 -44.92 30.19
C ASN A 281 -24.32 -44.36 31.30
N GLU A 282 -25.27 -43.48 30.95
CA GLU A 282 -26.24 -42.92 31.90
C GLU A 282 -27.51 -43.77 32.04
N ILE A 283 -27.90 -44.48 30.97
CA ILE A 283 -29.22 -45.10 30.87
C ILE A 283 -29.22 -46.63 30.92
N ILE A 284 -28.08 -47.28 30.73
CA ILE A 284 -27.97 -48.75 30.78
C ILE A 284 -26.78 -49.23 31.60
N ASP A 285 -26.84 -50.50 32.02
CA ASP A 285 -25.72 -51.22 32.61
C ASP A 285 -25.64 -52.68 32.10
N ASP A 286 -24.53 -53.36 32.37
CA ASP A 286 -24.23 -54.71 31.87
C ASP A 286 -25.17 -55.80 32.42
N SER A 287 -25.90 -55.54 33.50
CA SER A 287 -26.84 -56.50 34.10
C SER A 287 -28.21 -56.48 33.42
N MET A 288 -28.52 -55.45 32.63
CA MET A 288 -29.80 -55.28 31.96
C MET A 288 -29.96 -56.27 30.80
N SER A 289 -31.18 -56.79 30.63
CA SER A 289 -31.53 -57.56 29.43
C SER A 289 -31.57 -56.68 28.19
N ASP A 290 -31.47 -57.26 26.99
CA ASP A 290 -31.59 -56.51 25.74
C ASP A 290 -32.92 -55.77 25.65
N TYR A 291 -34.00 -56.36 26.18
CA TYR A 291 -35.32 -55.72 26.28
C TYR A 291 -35.28 -54.48 27.18
N ASP A 292 -34.68 -54.59 28.38
CA ASP A 292 -34.60 -53.48 29.33
C ASP A 292 -33.72 -52.35 28.79
N LYS A 293 -32.61 -52.69 28.12
CA LYS A 293 -31.74 -51.73 27.44
C LYS A 293 -32.49 -51.02 26.31
N ALA A 294 -33.20 -51.77 25.45
CA ALA A 294 -34.01 -51.19 24.38
C ALA A 294 -35.10 -50.26 24.94
N HIS A 295 -35.76 -50.65 26.04
CA HIS A 295 -36.78 -49.82 26.69
C HIS A 295 -36.17 -48.53 27.27
N ALA A 296 -35.01 -48.61 27.92
CA ALA A 296 -34.30 -47.43 28.43
C ALA A 296 -33.96 -46.45 27.30
N ILE A 297 -33.43 -46.96 26.18
CA ILE A 297 -33.16 -46.16 24.97
C ILE A 297 -34.45 -45.53 24.44
N TYR A 298 -35.54 -46.29 24.32
CA TYR A 298 -36.83 -45.79 23.84
C TYR A 298 -37.32 -44.59 24.66
N VAL A 299 -37.32 -44.75 25.99
CA VAL A 299 -37.76 -43.72 26.93
C VAL A 299 -36.85 -42.51 26.86
N TRP A 300 -35.54 -42.73 26.78
CA TRP A 300 -34.58 -41.63 26.71
C TRP A 300 -34.75 -40.82 25.41
N VAL A 301 -34.88 -41.47 24.25
CA VAL A 301 -35.07 -40.79 22.96
C VAL A 301 -36.34 -39.94 22.98
N GLN A 302 -37.46 -40.50 23.44
CA GLN A 302 -38.73 -39.75 23.53
C GLN A 302 -38.71 -38.61 24.55
N GLY A 303 -37.90 -38.73 25.61
CA GLY A 303 -37.81 -37.74 26.67
C GLY A 303 -36.82 -36.61 26.41
N ASN A 304 -35.82 -36.84 25.55
CA ASN A 304 -34.67 -35.94 25.39
C ASN A 304 -34.53 -35.36 23.98
N ILE A 305 -35.34 -35.78 23.01
CA ILE A 305 -35.34 -35.20 21.66
C ILE A 305 -36.70 -34.53 21.42
N GLY A 306 -36.68 -33.24 21.08
CA GLY A 306 -37.86 -32.49 20.66
C GLY A 306 -38.19 -32.72 19.19
N TYR A 307 -39.46 -32.92 18.85
CA TYR A 307 -39.87 -33.03 17.45
C TYR A 307 -39.88 -31.66 16.75
N SER A 308 -39.14 -31.53 15.64
CA SER A 308 -39.10 -30.36 14.76
C SER A 308 -38.91 -30.81 13.31
N GLU A 309 -39.30 -29.99 12.33
CA GLU A 309 -38.92 -30.26 10.93
C GLU A 309 -37.38 -30.24 10.80
N SER A 310 -36.84 -31.13 9.95
CA SER A 310 -35.42 -31.23 9.64
C SER A 310 -35.24 -31.47 8.14
N ASP A 311 -34.15 -30.96 7.58
CA ASP A 311 -33.73 -31.24 6.19
C ASP A 311 -32.85 -32.50 6.10
N ASP A 312 -32.61 -33.17 7.24
CA ASP A 312 -31.80 -34.38 7.31
C ASP A 312 -32.44 -35.52 6.52
N SER A 313 -31.81 -35.87 5.41
CA SER A 313 -32.21 -37.01 4.60
C SER A 313 -31.00 -37.66 3.97
N GLY A 314 -30.93 -38.99 4.06
CA GLY A 314 -29.93 -39.80 3.36
C GLY A 314 -28.57 -40.00 4.04
N ASP A 315 -28.15 -39.15 4.99
CA ASP A 315 -26.99 -39.37 5.84
C ASP A 315 -27.41 -39.59 7.32
N TRP A 316 -27.42 -40.85 7.74
CA TRP A 316 -27.86 -41.21 9.09
C TRP A 316 -26.86 -40.77 10.17
N LEU A 317 -25.59 -40.55 9.83
CA LEU A 317 -24.60 -40.06 10.81
C LEU A 317 -24.87 -38.62 11.18
N LYS A 318 -25.19 -37.78 10.18
CA LYS A 318 -25.67 -36.41 10.43
C LYS A 318 -26.92 -36.40 11.29
N GLY A 319 -27.95 -37.16 10.89
CA GLY A 319 -29.21 -37.20 11.62
C GLY A 319 -29.05 -37.68 13.08
N ALA A 320 -28.14 -38.63 13.32
CA ALA A 320 -27.80 -39.10 14.65
C ALA A 320 -27.00 -38.05 15.45
N TYR A 321 -26.01 -37.40 14.84
CA TYR A 321 -25.25 -36.33 15.47
C TYR A 321 -26.18 -35.19 15.90
N ASP A 322 -27.01 -34.68 14.99
CA ASP A 322 -27.92 -33.57 15.25
C ASP A 322 -28.93 -33.93 16.35
N GLY A 323 -29.50 -35.14 16.33
CA GLY A 323 -30.41 -35.58 17.38
C GLY A 323 -29.74 -35.77 18.74
N LEU A 324 -28.52 -36.32 18.79
CA LEU A 324 -27.75 -36.51 20.03
C LEU A 324 -27.23 -35.18 20.59
N LYS A 325 -26.73 -34.28 19.73
CA LYS A 325 -26.07 -33.04 20.14
C LYS A 325 -27.06 -31.90 20.35
N ASN A 326 -27.95 -31.67 19.38
CA ASN A 326 -28.84 -30.51 19.35
C ASN A 326 -30.19 -30.80 20.04
N ARG A 327 -30.51 -32.07 20.33
CA ARG A 327 -31.70 -32.49 21.08
C ARG A 327 -33.03 -32.16 20.38
N HIS A 328 -33.03 -32.04 19.06
CA HIS A 328 -34.24 -31.89 18.26
C HIS A 328 -34.09 -32.56 16.88
N GLY A 329 -35.21 -32.79 16.20
CA GLY A 329 -35.23 -33.33 14.84
C GLY A 329 -36.58 -33.96 14.46
N ASP A 330 -36.65 -34.52 13.26
CA ASP A 330 -37.86 -35.15 12.73
C ASP A 330 -37.79 -36.68 12.82
N CYS A 331 -38.72 -37.40 12.17
CA CYS A 331 -38.73 -38.86 12.18
C CYS A 331 -37.38 -39.50 11.77
N TYR A 332 -36.61 -38.87 10.87
CA TYR A 332 -35.31 -39.37 10.44
C TYR A 332 -34.26 -39.24 11.55
N ASN A 333 -34.22 -38.12 12.27
CA ASN A 333 -33.35 -37.94 13.43
C ASN A 333 -33.68 -38.93 14.55
N PHE A 334 -34.96 -39.13 14.88
CA PHE A 334 -35.40 -40.10 15.89
C PHE A 334 -34.96 -41.52 15.54
N PHE A 335 -35.13 -41.92 14.28
CA PHE A 335 -34.63 -43.18 13.73
C PHE A 335 -33.10 -43.29 13.84
N ALA A 336 -32.36 -42.27 13.42
CA ALA A 336 -30.91 -42.29 13.37
C ALA A 336 -30.28 -42.36 14.78
N VAL A 337 -30.81 -41.60 15.74
CA VAL A 337 -30.38 -41.68 17.14
C VAL A 337 -30.72 -43.04 17.75
N SER A 338 -31.91 -43.56 17.48
CA SER A 338 -32.30 -44.91 17.94
C SER A 338 -31.37 -45.98 17.38
N LYS A 339 -31.04 -45.90 16.08
CA LYS A 339 -30.11 -46.80 15.40
C LYS A 339 -28.74 -46.84 16.07
N VAL A 340 -28.12 -45.67 16.31
CA VAL A 340 -26.79 -45.64 16.93
C VAL A 340 -26.82 -46.15 18.36
N LEU A 341 -27.79 -45.74 19.18
CA LEU A 341 -27.89 -46.18 20.57
C LEU A 341 -28.12 -47.69 20.67
N LEU A 342 -29.02 -48.26 19.85
CA LEU A 342 -29.28 -49.70 19.80
C LEU A 342 -28.02 -50.46 19.36
N THR A 343 -27.35 -49.99 18.32
CA THR A 343 -26.12 -50.62 17.78
C THR A 343 -24.99 -50.60 18.81
N ARG A 344 -24.77 -49.46 19.46
CA ARG A 344 -23.74 -49.29 20.50
C ARG A 344 -24.05 -50.06 21.78
N ALA A 345 -25.33 -50.26 22.10
CA ALA A 345 -25.76 -51.12 23.21
C ALA A 345 -25.66 -52.63 22.89
N GLY A 346 -25.25 -53.01 21.66
CA GLY A 346 -25.16 -54.40 21.22
C GLY A 346 -26.50 -55.05 20.89
N ILE A 347 -27.57 -54.25 20.76
CA ILE A 347 -28.92 -54.74 20.47
C ILE A 347 -29.06 -54.90 18.96
N LYS A 348 -29.43 -56.12 18.55
CA LYS A 348 -29.71 -56.43 17.15
C LYS A 348 -30.88 -55.56 16.67
N ASN A 349 -30.60 -54.70 15.70
CA ASN A 349 -31.55 -53.76 15.14
C ASN A 349 -31.41 -53.68 13.61
N ALA A 350 -32.43 -53.18 12.95
CA ALA A 350 -32.39 -52.88 11.53
C ALA A 350 -33.31 -51.71 11.17
N ASP A 351 -33.05 -51.13 10.01
CA ASP A 351 -33.77 -49.97 9.48
C ASP A 351 -35.05 -50.43 8.78
N ILE A 352 -36.09 -49.61 8.88
CA ILE A 352 -37.33 -49.82 8.13
C ILE A 352 -37.96 -48.47 7.83
N GLU A 353 -38.60 -48.36 6.68
CA GLU A 353 -39.27 -47.14 6.25
C GLU A 353 -40.63 -47.44 5.66
N ILE A 354 -41.46 -46.40 5.66
CA ILE A 354 -42.74 -46.42 4.98
C ILE A 354 -42.54 -46.54 3.46
N ILE A 355 -43.50 -47.11 2.74
CA ILE A 355 -43.54 -46.98 1.28
C ILE A 355 -43.64 -45.48 0.94
N PRO A 356 -42.60 -44.88 0.36
CA PRO A 356 -42.55 -43.43 0.21
C PRO A 356 -43.59 -42.97 -0.81
N THR A 357 -44.21 -41.82 -0.54
CA THR A 357 -45.03 -41.10 -1.51
C THR A 357 -44.52 -39.67 -1.65
N ALA A 358 -45.05 -38.91 -2.62
CA ALA A 358 -44.65 -37.52 -2.84
C ALA A 358 -44.79 -36.61 -1.59
N THR A 359 -45.60 -37.01 -0.61
CA THR A 359 -45.90 -36.20 0.59
C THR A 359 -45.68 -36.95 1.90
N ARG A 360 -45.21 -38.21 1.86
CA ARG A 360 -45.09 -39.03 3.05
C ARG A 360 -43.79 -39.81 3.06
N HIS A 361 -43.04 -39.58 4.14
CA HIS A 361 -41.87 -40.32 4.55
C HIS A 361 -42.03 -40.60 6.05
N HIS A 362 -41.47 -41.72 6.51
CA HIS A 362 -41.40 -42.10 7.91
C HIS A 362 -40.36 -43.20 8.04
N TYR A 363 -39.45 -43.04 8.98
CA TYR A 363 -38.38 -43.99 9.28
C TYR A 363 -38.50 -44.43 10.72
N TRP A 364 -38.26 -45.71 10.97
CA TRP A 364 -38.19 -46.25 12.32
C TRP A 364 -37.29 -47.49 12.33
N ASN A 365 -37.16 -48.14 13.49
CA ASN A 365 -36.31 -49.30 13.66
C ASN A 365 -37.14 -50.56 13.91
N VAL A 366 -36.53 -51.71 13.64
CA VAL A 366 -36.94 -52.98 14.24
C VAL A 366 -35.83 -53.47 15.16
N VAL A 367 -36.20 -54.16 16.23
CA VAL A 367 -35.26 -54.72 17.21
C VAL A 367 -35.58 -56.18 17.48
N ASP A 368 -34.57 -56.97 17.82
CA ASP A 368 -34.70 -58.37 18.23
C ASP A 368 -33.96 -58.56 19.55
N CYS A 369 -34.73 -58.64 20.64
CA CYS A 369 -34.21 -58.85 22.00
C CYS A 369 -34.26 -60.33 22.42
N GLY A 370 -34.31 -61.27 21.44
CA GLY A 370 -34.29 -62.72 21.67
C GLY A 370 -35.60 -63.45 21.40
N GLU A 371 -36.70 -62.73 21.16
CA GLU A 371 -38.03 -63.30 20.86
C GLU A 371 -38.47 -63.06 19.39
N GLY A 372 -37.51 -62.71 18.54
CA GLY A 372 -37.73 -62.32 17.15
C GLY A 372 -37.97 -60.82 16.99
N TRP A 373 -38.10 -60.39 15.75
CA TRP A 373 -38.24 -58.98 15.40
C TRP A 373 -39.51 -58.36 16.00
N ARG A 374 -39.38 -57.13 16.48
CA ARG A 374 -40.45 -56.24 16.94
C ARG A 374 -40.20 -54.84 16.43
N HIS A 375 -41.26 -54.06 16.25
CA HIS A 375 -41.15 -52.67 15.85
C HIS A 375 -40.70 -51.78 17.01
N PHE A 376 -39.86 -50.79 16.68
CA PHE A 376 -39.29 -49.80 17.56
C PHE A 376 -39.39 -48.43 16.88
N ASP A 377 -40.45 -47.69 17.15
CA ASP A 377 -40.67 -46.33 16.65
C ASP A 377 -40.74 -45.35 17.83
N THR A 378 -39.65 -44.60 18.00
CA THR A 378 -39.50 -43.58 19.02
C THR A 378 -40.14 -42.24 18.63
N THR A 379 -40.58 -42.07 17.38
CA THR A 379 -41.15 -40.81 16.90
C THR A 379 -42.45 -40.50 17.66
N PRO A 380 -42.53 -39.38 18.39
CA PRO A 380 -43.70 -39.07 19.21
C PRO A 380 -44.92 -38.77 18.33
N ARG A 381 -46.09 -39.24 18.76
CA ARG A 381 -47.39 -38.84 18.18
C ARG A 381 -48.02 -37.75 19.04
N THR A 382 -48.69 -36.79 18.40
CA THR A 382 -49.30 -35.62 19.07
C THR A 382 -50.32 -35.99 20.13
N ASP A 383 -51.05 -37.09 19.92
CA ASP A 383 -52.08 -37.60 20.83
C ASP A 383 -51.53 -38.57 21.90
N LYS A 384 -50.24 -38.93 21.83
CA LYS A 384 -49.57 -39.91 22.69
C LYS A 384 -50.25 -41.28 22.78
N SER A 385 -51.15 -41.59 21.83
CA SER A 385 -51.94 -42.83 21.83
C SER A 385 -51.10 -44.04 21.40
N PHE A 386 -50.07 -43.78 20.59
CA PHE A 386 -49.19 -44.80 20.05
C PHE A 386 -48.00 -45.08 20.96
N LYS A 387 -47.80 -46.37 21.27
CA LYS A 387 -46.64 -46.89 21.97
C LYS A 387 -45.84 -47.75 21.00
N GLY A 388 -44.93 -47.12 20.26
CA GLY A 388 -44.10 -47.79 19.26
C GLY A 388 -42.98 -48.67 19.83
N PHE A 389 -43.04 -49.08 21.10
CA PHE A 389 -41.98 -49.87 21.72
C PHE A 389 -42.32 -51.36 21.73
N TYR A 390 -41.46 -52.16 21.09
CA TYR A 390 -41.48 -53.63 21.12
C TYR A 390 -42.84 -54.25 20.72
N ILE A 391 -43.54 -53.61 19.79
CA ILE A 391 -44.85 -54.06 19.30
C ILE A 391 -44.71 -55.06 18.16
N THR A 392 -45.67 -55.97 18.06
CA THR A 392 -45.74 -56.93 16.97
C THR A 392 -46.12 -56.25 15.65
N ASP A 393 -45.81 -56.91 14.53
CA ASP A 393 -46.22 -56.44 13.21
C ASP A 393 -47.76 -56.39 13.06
N GLU A 394 -48.49 -57.34 13.65
CA GLU A 394 -49.96 -57.32 13.65
C GLU A 394 -50.52 -56.07 14.37
N GLU A 395 -49.99 -55.75 15.56
CA GLU A 395 -50.38 -54.57 16.33
C GLU A 395 -50.04 -53.27 15.59
N LEU A 396 -48.84 -53.17 15.02
CA LEU A 396 -48.45 -51.98 14.25
C LEU A 396 -49.33 -51.82 13.01
N MET A 397 -49.63 -52.89 12.28
CA MET A 397 -50.48 -52.81 11.09
C MET A 397 -51.92 -52.45 11.45
N ALA A 398 -52.46 -52.96 12.56
CA ALA A 398 -53.78 -52.58 13.06
C ALA A 398 -53.85 -51.09 13.42
N TYR A 399 -52.80 -50.55 14.06
CA TYR A 399 -52.67 -49.11 14.32
C TYR A 399 -52.56 -48.33 13.00
N SER A 400 -51.67 -48.75 12.11
CA SER A 400 -51.39 -48.11 10.82
C SER A 400 -52.65 -47.94 9.97
N GLU A 401 -53.50 -48.98 9.85
CA GLU A 401 -54.73 -48.93 9.05
C GLU A 401 -55.72 -47.88 9.57
N GLN A 402 -55.77 -47.65 10.88
CA GLN A 402 -56.61 -46.61 11.51
C GLN A 402 -56.02 -45.19 11.38
N HIS A 403 -54.72 -45.08 11.06
CA HIS A 403 -53.97 -43.82 11.02
C HIS A 403 -53.39 -43.56 9.63
N TYR A 404 -54.25 -43.64 8.62
CA TYR A 404 -53.92 -43.35 7.22
C TYR A 404 -52.76 -44.18 6.66
N ARG A 405 -52.61 -45.43 7.12
CA ARG A 405 -51.49 -46.31 6.76
C ARG A 405 -50.14 -45.72 7.15
N SER A 406 -50.03 -45.13 8.34
CA SER A 406 -48.85 -44.40 8.82
C SER A 406 -47.53 -45.19 8.82
N HIS A 407 -47.60 -46.51 8.77
CA HIS A 407 -46.43 -47.41 8.82
C HIS A 407 -46.49 -48.54 7.77
N ASN A 408 -47.21 -48.37 6.66
CA ASN A 408 -47.18 -49.40 5.63
C ASN A 408 -45.79 -49.50 5.00
N TYR A 409 -45.20 -50.68 4.98
CA TYR A 409 -43.86 -50.91 4.43
C TYR A 409 -43.87 -52.05 3.40
N ASP A 410 -42.83 -52.09 2.58
CA ASP A 410 -42.62 -53.17 1.60
C ASP A 410 -42.03 -54.40 2.31
N ARG A 411 -42.81 -55.47 2.41
CA ARG A 411 -42.43 -56.73 3.07
C ARG A 411 -41.41 -57.56 2.30
N GLU A 412 -41.26 -57.34 1.00
CA GLU A 412 -40.20 -57.99 0.22
C GLU A 412 -38.87 -57.30 0.47
N ARG A 413 -38.89 -55.97 0.60
CA ARG A 413 -37.71 -55.17 0.94
C ARG A 413 -37.29 -55.32 2.40
N PHE A 414 -38.24 -55.42 3.33
CA PHE A 414 -38.01 -55.54 4.76
C PHE A 414 -38.61 -56.86 5.31
N PRO A 415 -37.96 -58.02 5.07
CA PRO A 415 -38.55 -59.34 5.31
C PRO A 415 -38.47 -59.82 6.77
N TYR A 416 -38.56 -58.90 7.74
CA TYR A 416 -38.35 -59.19 9.17
C TYR A 416 -39.50 -60.00 9.80
N PHE A 417 -40.70 -59.92 9.23
CA PHE A 417 -41.95 -60.49 9.76
C PHE A 417 -42.64 -61.46 8.80
N ASN A 418 -41.90 -61.99 7.82
CA ASN A 418 -42.42 -62.92 6.81
C ASN A 418 -42.47 -64.37 7.30
#